data_AF-A0ABC9R4V2-F1
#
_entry.id   AF-A0ABC9R4V2-F1
#
_cell.length_a   1.000
_cell.length_b   1.000
_cell.length_c   1.000
_cell.angle_alpha   90.00
_cell.angle_beta   90.00
_cell.angle_gamma   90.00
#
_symmetry.space_group_name_H-M   'P 1'
#
loop_
_entity.id
_entity.type
_entity.pdbx_description
1 polymer ?
#
loop_
_entity_poly.entity_id
_entity_poly.type
_entity_poly.pdbx_seq_one_letter_code
_entity_poly.pdbx_strand_id
1 'polypeptide(L)'
;MKIKKNNKGIKFLACLLVSLCIINYSSISFAETQTGNANDATKNASGIDTGIASLKYDSRDILAINGDRVESFVPKESINSNGKFVVVEREKKSLTTSPVDISIIDSVANRTYPGAVQLANKAFADNQPSLLVAKRKPLNISIDLPGMRKENTITVPNPTYGNVSGAVDDLVSTWNEKYSTTHTLPARMQYAESMVYSKSQIASALNVNAKYLDNGLNIDFNAIANGEKKVMVAAYKQIFYTVSAELPNNPSDLFDNSVTFSELTRKGVSNAAPPVMVSHVAYGRTIYVKLETTSKSKDV
;
A
#
# COMPACT_ATOMS: atom_id res chain seq x y z
N MET A 1 107.37 -7.98 15.33
CA MET A 1 107.19 -8.57 16.68
C MET A 1 106.08 -9.62 16.59
N LYS A 2 106.42 -10.85 16.21
CA LYS A 2 106.40 -12.05 17.06
C LYS A 2 105.09 -12.26 17.86
N ILE A 3 104.41 -13.37 17.53
CA ILE A 3 103.93 -14.43 18.45
C ILE A 3 102.41 -14.67 18.58
N LYS A 4 102.04 -15.83 18.00
CA LYS A 4 101.18 -16.94 18.48
C LYS A 4 99.66 -16.78 18.69
N LYS A 5 98.95 -17.58 17.88
CA LYS A 5 98.06 -18.70 18.29
C LYS A 5 97.77 -18.79 19.80
N ASN A 6 96.48 -18.91 20.17
CA ASN A 6 96.08 -20.17 20.78
C ASN A 6 94.60 -20.52 20.64
N ASN A 7 94.42 -21.83 20.48
CA ASN A 7 93.21 -22.62 20.44
C ASN A 7 92.72 -22.92 21.87
N LYS A 8 91.43 -23.17 22.06
CA LYS A 8 90.75 -23.94 23.14
C LYS A 8 89.26 -23.55 23.06
N GLY A 9 88.30 -24.38 22.65
CA GLY A 9 88.13 -25.79 22.97
C GLY A 9 87.49 -25.90 24.36
N ILE A 10 86.17 -26.14 24.43
CA ILE A 10 85.49 -27.10 25.32
C ILE A 10 83.99 -27.13 24.97
N LYS A 11 83.50 -28.36 24.92
CA LYS A 11 82.15 -28.84 24.62
C LYS A 11 81.32 -28.95 25.91
N PHE A 12 79.98 -28.99 25.76
CA PHE A 12 78.90 -29.53 26.63
C PHE A 12 77.76 -28.48 26.70
N LEU A 13 76.45 -28.77 26.65
CA LEU A 13 75.65 -29.99 26.52
C LEU A 13 74.20 -29.54 26.20
N ALA A 14 73.50 -30.35 25.41
CA ALA A 14 72.04 -30.46 25.22
C ALA A 14 71.09 -29.45 25.91
N CYS A 15 70.21 -28.84 25.10
CA CYS A 15 68.76 -29.02 25.32
C CYS A 15 67.98 -28.78 24.03
N LEU A 16 67.34 -29.86 23.56
CA LEU A 16 66.42 -29.94 22.45
C LEU A 16 65.10 -29.25 22.88
N LEU A 17 64.68 -28.18 22.21
CA LEU A 17 63.29 -27.71 22.24
C LEU A 17 63.00 -26.95 20.94
N VAL A 18 62.41 -27.68 20.00
CA VAL A 18 61.81 -27.16 18.76
C VAL A 18 60.59 -26.33 19.18
N SER A 19 60.72 -25.00 19.15
CA SER A 19 59.57 -24.11 19.23
C SER A 19 59.08 -23.81 17.82
N LEU A 20 58.03 -24.52 17.44
CA LEU A 20 57.30 -24.36 16.18
C LEU A 20 56.50 -23.05 16.28
N CYS A 21 57.02 -21.93 15.76
CA CYS A 21 56.26 -20.69 15.63
C CYS A 21 55.20 -20.85 14.54
N ILE A 22 54.00 -21.32 14.93
CA ILE A 22 52.81 -21.30 14.08
C ILE A 22 52.40 -19.85 13.88
N ILE A 23 52.45 -19.43 12.62
CA ILE A 23 51.96 -18.15 12.13
C ILE A 23 50.44 -18.15 12.31
N ASN A 24 49.92 -17.35 13.25
CA ASN A 24 48.50 -17.04 13.33
C ASN A 24 48.13 -16.11 12.16
N TYR A 25 47.86 -16.70 10.99
CA TYR A 25 47.00 -16.06 10.00
C TYR A 25 45.58 -16.14 10.55
N SER A 26 45.04 -15.01 10.99
CA SER A 26 43.61 -14.83 11.18
C SER A 26 42.93 -14.99 9.82
N SER A 27 42.51 -16.21 9.49
CA SER A 27 41.63 -16.46 8.37
C SER A 27 40.31 -15.75 8.68
N ILE A 28 40.10 -14.61 8.02
CA ILE A 28 38.77 -14.07 7.80
C ILE A 28 38.05 -15.14 6.98
N SER A 29 37.28 -15.98 7.65
CA SER A 29 36.30 -16.84 7.00
C SER A 29 35.28 -15.90 6.38
N PHE A 30 35.38 -15.68 5.07
CA PHE A 30 34.23 -15.22 4.32
C PHE A 30 33.15 -16.26 4.55
N ALA A 31 32.10 -15.88 5.30
CA ALA A 31 30.89 -16.67 5.36
C ALA A 31 30.46 -16.94 3.92
N GLU A 32 30.52 -18.21 3.52
CA GLU A 32 30.01 -18.69 2.25
C GLU A 32 28.60 -18.13 2.11
N THR A 33 28.39 -17.31 1.09
CA THR A 33 27.04 -16.95 0.67
C THR A 33 26.39 -18.27 0.34
N GLN A 34 25.38 -18.70 1.11
CA GLN A 34 24.63 -19.88 0.76
C GLN A 34 24.08 -19.67 -0.65
N THR A 35 24.72 -20.28 -1.64
CA THR A 35 24.14 -20.54 -2.93
C THR A 35 22.99 -21.48 -2.65
N GLY A 36 21.80 -20.93 -2.43
CA GLY A 36 20.58 -21.72 -2.34
C GLY A 36 20.56 -22.64 -3.56
N ASN A 37 20.47 -23.94 -3.34
CA ASN A 37 20.45 -24.90 -4.44
C ASN A 37 19.34 -24.46 -5.42
N ALA A 38 19.62 -24.47 -6.73
CA ALA A 38 18.61 -24.13 -7.74
C ALA A 38 17.33 -24.99 -7.58
N ASN A 39 17.48 -26.19 -7.02
CA ASN A 39 16.40 -27.09 -6.64
C ASN A 39 15.51 -26.51 -5.51
N ASP A 40 16.11 -25.86 -4.51
CA ASP A 40 15.37 -25.25 -3.40
C ASP A 40 14.64 -23.98 -3.85
N ALA A 41 15.27 -23.17 -4.71
CA ALA A 41 14.62 -22.00 -5.32
C ALA A 41 13.37 -22.39 -6.14
N THR A 42 13.50 -23.43 -6.97
CA THR A 42 12.39 -23.95 -7.79
C THR A 42 11.28 -24.54 -6.93
N LYS A 43 11.64 -25.27 -5.87
CA LYS A 43 10.69 -25.82 -4.90
C LYS A 43 9.93 -24.73 -4.15
N ASN A 44 10.61 -23.68 -3.72
CA ASN A 44 10.02 -22.53 -3.03
C ASN A 44 9.02 -21.80 -3.93
N ALA A 45 9.41 -21.51 -5.19
CA ALA A 45 8.54 -20.88 -6.18
C ALA A 45 7.26 -21.70 -6.41
N SER A 46 7.42 -23.00 -6.71
CA SER A 46 6.29 -23.92 -6.88
C SER A 46 5.39 -23.99 -5.64
N GLY A 47 5.99 -23.97 -4.43
CA GLY A 47 5.25 -23.93 -3.17
C GLY A 47 4.45 -22.65 -2.96
N ILE A 48 4.98 -21.48 -3.36
CA ILE A 48 4.24 -20.21 -3.31
C ILE A 48 3.06 -20.24 -4.29
N ASP A 49 3.32 -20.66 -5.53
CA ASP A 49 2.30 -20.65 -6.59
C ASP A 49 1.15 -21.59 -6.26
N THR A 50 1.47 -22.83 -5.87
CA THR A 50 0.46 -23.81 -5.45
C THR A 50 -0.24 -23.41 -4.15
N GLY A 51 0.50 -22.86 -3.19
CA GLY A 51 -0.05 -22.40 -1.91
C GLY A 51 -1.07 -21.27 -2.08
N ILE A 52 -0.74 -20.26 -2.89
CA ILE A 52 -1.64 -19.14 -3.19
C ILE A 52 -2.83 -19.62 -4.04
N ALA A 53 -2.60 -20.45 -5.06
CA ALA A 53 -3.67 -21.02 -5.89
C ALA A 53 -4.64 -21.91 -5.10
N SER A 54 -4.19 -22.49 -3.98
CA SER A 54 -5.01 -23.35 -3.11
C SER A 54 -5.87 -22.58 -2.10
N LEU A 55 -5.72 -21.26 -2.01
CA LEU A 55 -6.56 -20.43 -1.14
C LEU A 55 -8.02 -20.46 -1.63
N LYS A 56 -8.96 -20.70 -0.70
CA LYS A 56 -10.39 -20.79 -0.97
C LYS A 56 -11.12 -19.63 -0.32
N TYR A 57 -11.56 -18.68 -1.12
CA TYR A 57 -12.29 -17.49 -0.67
C TYR A 57 -13.25 -17.01 -1.77
N ASP A 58 -14.35 -16.34 -1.40
CA ASP A 58 -15.17 -15.57 -2.36
C ASP A 58 -14.60 -14.15 -2.43
N SER A 59 -14.12 -13.77 -3.62
CA SER A 59 -13.52 -12.46 -3.87
C SER A 59 -14.50 -11.30 -3.70
N ARG A 60 -15.81 -11.56 -3.73
CA ARG A 60 -16.86 -10.55 -3.52
C ARG A 60 -17.14 -10.32 -2.05
N ASP A 61 -17.00 -11.35 -1.22
CA ASP A 61 -17.35 -11.29 0.20
C ASP A 61 -16.16 -10.87 1.07
N ILE A 62 -14.93 -11.24 0.67
CA ILE A 62 -13.73 -11.05 1.50
C ILE A 62 -13.43 -9.57 1.85
N LEU A 63 -13.85 -8.65 0.99
CA LEU A 63 -13.74 -7.20 1.19
C LEU A 63 -15.10 -6.51 1.34
N ALA A 64 -16.18 -7.26 1.54
CA ALA A 64 -17.51 -6.68 1.69
C ALA A 64 -17.62 -5.87 2.99
N ILE A 65 -18.15 -4.65 2.88
CA ILE A 65 -18.45 -3.79 4.02
C ILE A 65 -19.96 -3.63 4.10
N ASN A 66 -20.54 -4.09 5.21
CA ASN A 66 -21.96 -3.91 5.48
C ASN A 66 -22.18 -2.63 6.27
N GLY A 67 -23.03 -1.74 5.75
CA GLY A 67 -23.46 -0.53 6.43
C GLY A 67 -24.51 -0.78 7.51
N ASP A 68 -25.09 0.32 8.02
CA ASP A 68 -26.10 0.28 9.06
C ASP A 68 -27.42 -0.35 8.55
N ARG A 69 -28.08 -1.16 9.40
CA ARG A 69 -29.41 -1.72 9.11
C ARG A 69 -30.46 -0.86 9.79
N VAL A 70 -31.30 -0.20 9.01
CA VAL A 70 -32.45 0.56 9.53
C VAL A 70 -33.67 -0.36 9.66
N GLU A 71 -34.13 -0.57 10.89
CA GLU A 71 -35.27 -1.44 11.21
C GLU A 71 -36.55 -0.68 11.51
N SER A 72 -36.47 0.46 12.21
CA SER A 72 -37.62 1.27 12.62
C SER A 72 -37.39 2.75 12.34
N PHE A 73 -38.41 3.43 11.83
CA PHE A 73 -38.46 4.87 11.62
C PHE A 73 -39.92 5.33 11.53
N VAL A 74 -40.18 6.59 11.85
CA VAL A 74 -41.49 7.22 11.63
C VAL A 74 -41.55 7.71 10.18
N PRO A 75 -42.46 7.20 9.32
CA PRO A 75 -42.47 7.53 7.89
C PRO A 75 -42.81 8.99 7.60
N LYS A 76 -43.63 9.62 8.43
CA LYS A 76 -44.05 11.01 8.26
C LYS A 76 -44.31 11.66 9.62
N GLU A 77 -43.70 12.81 9.84
CA GLU A 77 -43.90 13.62 11.04
C GLU A 77 -43.99 15.10 10.69
N SER A 78 -44.59 15.89 11.59
CA SER A 78 -44.68 17.33 11.43
C SER A 78 -44.04 18.05 12.61
N ILE A 79 -43.24 19.08 12.32
CA ILE A 79 -42.56 19.91 13.30
C ILE A 79 -43.01 21.35 13.10
N ASN A 80 -43.55 21.95 14.16
CA ASN A 80 -43.80 23.39 14.21
C ASN A 80 -42.56 24.07 14.79
N SER A 81 -41.87 24.86 13.96
CA SER A 81 -40.66 25.58 14.38
C SER A 81 -40.65 26.97 13.76
N ASN A 82 -40.45 28.00 14.59
CA ASN A 82 -40.34 29.41 14.18
C ASN A 82 -41.47 29.88 13.25
N GLY A 83 -42.71 29.50 13.56
CA GLY A 83 -43.90 29.87 12.77
C GLY A 83 -44.04 29.13 11.44
N LYS A 84 -43.23 28.09 11.18
CA LYS A 84 -43.32 27.22 10.00
C LYS A 84 -43.84 25.84 10.39
N PHE A 85 -44.76 25.33 9.57
CA PHE A 85 -45.17 23.92 9.60
C PHE A 85 -44.27 23.13 8.65
N VAL A 86 -43.38 22.32 9.22
CA VAL A 86 -42.41 21.50 8.47
C VAL A 86 -42.88 20.06 8.50
N VAL A 87 -42.93 19.42 7.34
CA VAL A 87 -43.24 17.99 7.22
C VAL A 87 -41.96 17.26 6.85
N VAL A 88 -41.59 16.25 7.65
CA VAL A 88 -40.45 15.38 7.39
C VAL A 88 -40.98 14.02 6.98
N GLU A 89 -40.60 13.58 5.78
CA GLU A 89 -40.91 12.25 5.25
C GLU A 89 -39.63 11.41 5.24
N ARG A 90 -39.72 10.17 5.74
CA ARG A 90 -38.61 9.23 5.83
C ARG A 90 -38.94 7.99 5.02
N GLU A 91 -37.97 7.57 4.21
CA GLU A 91 -38.05 6.36 3.41
C GLU A 91 -36.80 5.52 3.63
N LYS A 92 -36.98 4.21 3.79
CA LYS A 92 -35.85 3.28 3.80
C LYS A 92 -35.31 3.11 2.39
N LYS A 93 -34.01 3.37 2.21
CA LYS A 93 -33.29 3.13 0.96
C LYS A 93 -32.13 2.15 1.19
N SER A 94 -31.78 1.43 0.13
CA SER A 94 -30.65 0.49 0.11
C SER A 94 -29.63 0.98 -0.92
N LEU A 95 -28.34 0.87 -0.61
CA LEU A 95 -27.24 1.23 -1.49
C LEU A 95 -26.24 0.07 -1.53
N THR A 96 -25.86 -0.35 -2.73
CA THR A 96 -24.83 -1.35 -2.98
C THR A 96 -23.86 -0.81 -4.02
N THR A 97 -22.57 -0.80 -3.69
CA THR A 97 -21.49 -0.30 -4.55
C THR A 97 -20.33 -1.28 -4.56
N SER A 98 -19.66 -1.45 -5.70
CA SER A 98 -18.47 -2.29 -5.85
C SER A 98 -17.32 -1.51 -6.49
N PRO A 99 -16.75 -0.51 -5.79
CA PRO A 99 -15.67 0.31 -6.33
C PRO A 99 -14.40 -0.52 -6.51
N VAL A 100 -13.67 -0.26 -7.60
CA VAL A 100 -12.32 -0.80 -7.84
C VAL A 100 -11.23 0.16 -7.37
N ASP A 101 -11.50 1.46 -7.41
CA ASP A 101 -10.63 2.48 -6.84
C ASP A 101 -10.82 2.55 -5.33
N ILE A 102 -9.73 2.49 -4.58
CA ILE A 102 -9.76 2.56 -3.12
C ILE A 102 -9.06 3.84 -2.67
N SER A 103 -9.80 4.68 -1.94
CA SER A 103 -9.25 5.93 -1.39
C SER A 103 -8.15 5.63 -0.38
N ILE A 104 -7.01 6.33 -0.50
CA ILE A 104 -5.87 6.23 0.41
C ILE A 104 -6.00 7.30 1.50
N ILE A 105 -5.78 6.91 2.75
CA ILE A 105 -5.65 7.85 3.87
C ILE A 105 -4.17 8.19 4.05
N ASP A 106 -3.85 9.49 4.07
CA ASP A 106 -2.48 9.99 4.08
C ASP A 106 -1.64 9.44 5.26
N SER A 107 -2.25 9.27 6.43
CA SER A 107 -1.58 8.73 7.63
C SER A 107 -1.04 7.30 7.48
N VAL A 108 -1.47 6.56 6.46
CA VAL A 108 -1.01 5.20 6.14
C VAL A 108 -0.51 5.08 4.70
N ALA A 109 -0.20 6.20 4.03
CA ALA A 109 0.24 6.23 2.64
C ALA A 109 1.53 5.41 2.41
N ASN A 110 2.39 5.31 3.42
CA ASN A 110 3.61 4.48 3.37
C ASN A 110 3.36 2.98 3.14
N ARG A 111 2.10 2.52 3.24
CA ARG A 111 1.69 1.14 2.97
C ARG A 111 1.16 0.92 1.56
N THR A 112 0.95 1.98 0.79
CA THR A 112 0.36 1.91 -0.55
C THR A 112 1.28 2.55 -1.57
N TYR A 113 1.95 1.71 -2.35
CA TYR A 113 2.83 2.10 -3.43
C TYR A 113 2.74 1.04 -4.54
N PRO A 114 3.03 1.38 -5.82
CA PRO A 114 2.99 0.41 -6.92
C PRO A 114 3.85 -0.82 -6.60
N GLY A 115 3.25 -2.00 -6.64
CA GLY A 115 3.92 -3.26 -6.34
C GLY A 115 3.95 -3.66 -4.86
N ALA A 116 3.38 -2.86 -3.96
CA ALA A 116 3.18 -3.27 -2.58
C ALA A 116 2.29 -4.52 -2.53
N VAL A 117 2.62 -5.47 -1.66
CA VAL A 117 1.78 -6.65 -1.40
C VAL A 117 1.09 -6.45 -0.06
N GLN A 118 -0.22 -6.64 -0.05
CA GLN A 118 -1.10 -6.40 1.09
C GLN A 118 -1.98 -7.62 1.33
N LEU A 119 -2.69 -7.63 2.46
CA LEU A 119 -3.66 -8.67 2.79
C LEU A 119 -5.08 -8.15 2.62
N ALA A 120 -5.89 -8.83 1.81
CA ALA A 120 -7.31 -8.52 1.65
C ALA A 120 -8.09 -9.00 2.88
N ASN A 121 -8.25 -8.10 3.85
CA ASN A 121 -8.94 -8.36 5.12
C ASN A 121 -9.75 -7.13 5.54
N LYS A 122 -10.34 -7.16 6.74
CA LYS A 122 -11.09 -6.02 7.29
C LYS A 122 -10.25 -4.73 7.34
N ALA A 123 -8.97 -4.79 7.69
CA ALA A 123 -8.13 -3.61 7.76
C ALA A 123 -7.95 -2.97 6.38
N PHE A 124 -7.80 -3.77 5.32
CA PHE A 124 -7.81 -3.29 3.94
C PHE A 124 -9.14 -2.61 3.59
N ALA A 125 -10.27 -3.23 3.91
CA ALA A 125 -11.60 -2.66 3.69
C ALA A 125 -11.82 -1.33 4.45
N ASP A 126 -11.22 -1.18 5.63
CA ASP A 126 -11.26 0.04 6.45
C ASP A 126 -10.22 1.11 6.02
N ASN A 127 -9.63 0.97 4.82
CA ASN A 127 -8.58 1.84 4.26
C ASN A 127 -7.27 1.88 5.08
N GLN A 128 -6.98 0.82 5.84
CA GLN A 128 -5.75 0.66 6.64
C GLN A 128 -5.07 -0.68 6.31
N PRO A 129 -4.59 -0.88 5.07
CA PRO A 129 -4.09 -2.18 4.65
C PRO A 129 -2.91 -2.67 5.49
N SER A 130 -2.85 -3.98 5.68
CA SER A 130 -1.69 -4.67 6.28
C SER A 130 -0.71 -5.04 5.18
N LEU A 131 0.56 -4.66 5.32
CA LEU A 131 1.63 -5.02 4.40
C LEU A 131 2.07 -6.48 4.60
N LEU A 132 2.20 -7.22 3.50
CA LEU A 132 2.89 -8.51 3.47
C LEU A 132 4.36 -8.28 3.09
N VAL A 133 5.18 -7.98 4.10
CA VAL A 133 6.60 -7.70 3.90
C VAL A 133 7.37 -9.00 3.74
N ALA A 134 7.99 -9.25 2.58
CA ALA A 134 8.91 -10.35 2.33
C ALA A 134 10.01 -9.88 1.38
N LYS A 135 11.11 -10.64 1.26
CA LYS A 135 12.17 -10.29 0.29
C LYS A 135 11.60 -10.39 -1.13
N ARG A 136 11.83 -9.38 -1.96
CA ARG A 136 11.17 -9.18 -3.25
C ARG A 136 12.16 -9.34 -4.40
N LYS A 137 11.66 -9.79 -5.56
CA LYS A 137 12.35 -9.67 -6.85
C LYS A 137 12.23 -8.23 -7.37
N PRO A 138 13.09 -7.83 -8.34
CA PRO A 138 12.92 -6.57 -9.06
C PRO A 138 11.53 -6.44 -9.68
N LEU A 139 11.04 -5.20 -9.78
CA LEU A 139 9.72 -4.90 -10.34
C LEU A 139 9.79 -3.69 -11.25
N ASN A 140 9.20 -3.79 -12.43
CA ASN A 140 9.04 -2.63 -13.30
C ASN A 140 7.84 -1.81 -12.87
N ILE A 141 8.03 -0.49 -12.82
CA ILE A 141 6.94 0.48 -12.66
C ILE A 141 6.90 1.41 -13.87
N SER A 142 5.72 1.84 -14.27
CA SER A 142 5.52 2.74 -15.40
C SER A 142 4.59 3.89 -15.03
N ILE A 143 4.92 5.11 -15.47
CA ILE A 143 4.09 6.30 -15.28
C ILE A 143 3.35 6.66 -16.57
N ASP A 144 2.15 7.24 -16.47
CA ASP A 144 1.30 7.60 -17.63
C ASP A 144 1.39 9.08 -18.04
N LEU A 145 2.52 9.74 -17.75
CA LEU A 145 2.77 11.11 -18.16
C LEU A 145 2.95 11.23 -19.69
N PRO A 146 2.43 12.30 -20.32
CA PRO A 146 2.44 12.46 -21.77
C PRO A 146 3.86 12.66 -22.32
N GLY A 147 4.13 12.16 -23.54
CA GLY A 147 5.37 12.41 -24.27
C GLY A 147 6.53 11.44 -23.98
N MET A 148 6.51 10.72 -22.85
CA MET A 148 7.64 9.87 -22.42
C MET A 148 7.86 8.62 -23.30
N ARG A 149 6.80 8.06 -23.91
CA ARG A 149 6.84 6.86 -24.76
C ARG A 149 7.57 5.67 -24.11
N LYS A 150 8.85 5.46 -24.40
CA LYS A 150 9.68 4.34 -23.88
C LYS A 150 10.48 4.72 -22.62
N GLU A 151 10.50 5.99 -22.26
CA GLU A 151 11.22 6.53 -21.10
C GLU A 151 10.31 6.59 -19.85
N ASN A 152 9.12 6.00 -19.91
CA ASN A 152 8.13 6.06 -18.84
C ASN A 152 8.22 4.88 -17.85
N THR A 153 9.16 3.96 -18.05
CA THR A 153 9.32 2.74 -17.24
C THR A 153 10.69 2.69 -16.58
N ILE A 154 10.73 2.26 -15.33
CA ILE A 154 11.97 2.02 -14.57
C ILE A 154 11.87 0.70 -13.80
N THR A 155 12.97 -0.04 -13.74
CA THR A 155 13.09 -1.26 -12.93
C THR A 155 13.54 -0.89 -11.52
N VAL A 156 12.78 -1.32 -10.51
CA VAL A 156 13.10 -1.14 -9.09
C VAL A 156 13.66 -2.45 -8.53
N PRO A 157 14.97 -2.58 -8.24
CA PRO A 157 15.58 -3.86 -7.85
C PRO A 157 15.04 -4.46 -6.54
N ASN A 158 14.68 -3.59 -5.58
CA ASN A 158 14.11 -3.99 -4.29
C ASN A 158 12.88 -3.09 -4.00
N PRO A 159 11.66 -3.50 -4.38
CA PRO A 159 10.46 -2.66 -4.31
C PRO A 159 9.94 -2.47 -2.88
N THR A 160 10.68 -1.70 -2.09
CA THR A 160 10.25 -1.11 -0.82
C THR A 160 9.58 0.24 -1.07
N TYR A 161 8.83 0.76 -0.09
CA TYR A 161 8.19 2.09 -0.20
C TYR A 161 9.19 3.19 -0.61
N GLY A 162 10.36 3.26 0.05
CA GLY A 162 11.36 4.29 -0.23
C GLY A 162 11.95 4.17 -1.65
N ASN A 163 12.31 2.95 -2.06
CA ASN A 163 12.89 2.72 -3.39
C ASN A 163 11.89 2.97 -4.52
N VAL A 164 10.62 2.57 -4.33
CA VAL A 164 9.56 2.84 -5.31
C VAL A 164 9.24 4.34 -5.36
N SER A 165 9.19 5.03 -4.22
CA SER A 165 8.95 6.48 -4.19
C SER A 165 10.08 7.23 -4.92
N GLY A 166 11.34 6.91 -4.64
CA GLY A 166 12.47 7.50 -5.37
C GLY A 166 12.41 7.22 -6.88
N ALA A 167 12.04 6.01 -7.29
CA ALA A 167 11.88 5.68 -8.70
C ALA A 167 10.71 6.45 -9.37
N VAL A 168 9.64 6.74 -8.63
CA VAL A 168 8.56 7.63 -9.11
C VAL A 168 9.07 9.07 -9.25
N ASP A 169 9.85 9.56 -8.28
CA ASP A 169 10.45 10.89 -8.32
C ASP A 169 11.41 11.05 -9.52
N ASP A 170 12.19 10.02 -9.84
CA ASP A 170 13.07 9.98 -11.01
C ASP A 170 12.29 10.07 -12.33
N LEU A 171 11.17 9.34 -12.43
CA LEU A 171 10.28 9.38 -13.60
C LEU A 171 9.65 10.76 -13.77
N VAL A 172 9.16 11.36 -12.69
CA VAL A 172 8.57 12.72 -12.70
C VAL A 172 9.62 13.77 -13.03
N SER A 173 10.83 13.65 -12.48
CA SER A 173 11.95 14.57 -12.77
C SER A 173 12.35 14.48 -14.24
N THR A 174 12.48 13.27 -14.78
CA THR A 174 12.72 13.04 -16.21
C THR A 174 11.65 13.71 -17.07
N TRP A 175 10.38 13.62 -16.67
CA TRP A 175 9.30 14.27 -17.40
C TRP A 175 9.37 15.79 -17.36
N ASN A 176 9.65 16.35 -16.17
CA ASN A 176 9.78 17.78 -15.98
C ASN A 176 10.92 18.36 -16.82
N GLU A 177 12.07 17.69 -16.88
CA GLU A 177 13.23 18.16 -17.63
C GLU A 177 13.03 18.11 -19.15
N LYS A 178 12.37 17.06 -19.66
CA LYS A 178 12.33 16.78 -21.10
C LYS A 178 11.02 17.16 -21.80
N TYR A 179 9.89 17.12 -21.11
CA TYR A 179 8.57 17.17 -21.78
C TYR A 179 7.62 18.24 -21.24
N SER A 180 7.84 18.79 -20.03
CA SER A 180 6.92 19.76 -19.42
C SER A 180 6.76 21.09 -20.18
N THR A 181 7.77 21.51 -20.94
CA THR A 181 7.71 22.74 -21.75
C THR A 181 6.82 22.59 -23.00
N THR A 182 6.63 21.35 -23.48
CA THR A 182 5.87 21.03 -24.70
C THR A 182 4.53 20.37 -24.41
N HIS A 183 4.34 19.84 -23.19
CA HIS A 183 3.13 19.15 -22.78
C HIS A 183 2.57 19.76 -21.49
N THR A 184 1.31 20.16 -21.54
CA THR A 184 0.55 20.51 -20.33
C THR A 184 -0.04 19.25 -19.71
N LEU A 185 -0.10 19.20 -18.38
CA LEU A 185 -0.73 18.09 -17.64
C LEU A 185 -2.10 18.52 -17.09
N PRO A 186 -3.19 18.46 -17.88
CA PRO A 186 -4.52 18.67 -17.32
C PRO A 186 -4.85 17.51 -16.38
N ALA A 187 -5.30 17.83 -15.16
CA ALA A 187 -5.75 16.80 -14.23
C ALA A 187 -6.97 16.08 -14.80
N ARG A 188 -6.96 14.74 -14.78
CA ARG A 188 -8.15 13.93 -15.05
C ARG A 188 -9.10 14.09 -13.86
N MET A 189 -10.19 14.82 -14.07
CA MET A 189 -11.18 15.08 -13.04
C MET A 189 -12.21 13.94 -12.97
N GLN A 190 -12.42 13.40 -11.78
CA GLN A 190 -13.60 12.60 -11.45
C GLN A 190 -14.46 13.37 -10.45
N TYR A 191 -15.75 13.44 -10.73
CA TYR A 191 -16.74 14.14 -9.91
C TYR A 191 -17.74 13.15 -9.32
N ALA A 192 -18.03 13.29 -8.04
CA ALA A 192 -19.14 12.60 -7.38
C ALA A 192 -19.80 13.55 -6.38
N GLU A 193 -21.12 13.48 -6.26
CA GLU A 193 -21.88 14.25 -5.27
C GLU A 193 -22.97 13.39 -4.64
N SER A 194 -23.34 13.71 -3.41
CA SER A 194 -24.47 13.07 -2.75
C SER A 194 -25.02 13.94 -1.62
N MET A 195 -26.34 13.87 -1.44
CA MET A 195 -26.96 14.31 -0.18
C MET A 195 -26.53 13.38 0.94
N VAL A 196 -26.31 13.95 2.12
CA VAL A 196 -25.87 13.22 3.30
C VAL A 196 -27.10 12.81 4.11
N TYR A 197 -27.24 11.51 4.36
CA TYR A 197 -28.29 10.96 5.23
C TYR A 197 -27.72 10.15 6.40
N SER A 198 -26.70 9.34 6.15
CA SER A 198 -25.99 8.59 7.18
C SER A 198 -24.50 8.49 6.86
N LYS A 199 -23.71 8.16 7.89
CA LYS A 199 -22.27 8.01 7.77
C LYS A 199 -21.88 6.88 6.81
N SER A 200 -22.56 5.75 6.88
CA SER A 200 -22.35 4.61 5.98
C SER A 200 -22.79 4.91 4.55
N GLN A 201 -23.91 5.63 4.37
CA GLN A 201 -24.43 5.99 3.05
C GLN A 201 -23.48 6.94 2.32
N ILE A 202 -23.02 8.03 2.94
CA ILE A 202 -22.15 8.99 2.26
C ILE A 202 -20.76 8.41 1.94
N ALA A 203 -20.26 7.53 2.82
CA ALA A 203 -19.00 6.82 2.61
C ALA A 203 -19.05 5.91 1.38
N SER A 204 -20.15 5.15 1.23
CA SER A 204 -20.38 4.31 0.06
C SER A 204 -20.64 5.14 -1.20
N ALA A 205 -21.47 6.19 -1.10
CA ALA A 205 -21.83 7.04 -2.25
C ALA A 205 -20.63 7.80 -2.85
N LEU A 206 -19.72 8.30 -2.01
CA LEU A 206 -18.53 9.03 -2.46
C LEU A 206 -17.27 8.18 -2.54
N ASN A 207 -17.37 6.89 -2.21
CA ASN A 207 -16.23 5.95 -2.14
C ASN A 207 -15.05 6.52 -1.32
N VAL A 208 -15.36 6.94 -0.09
CA VAL A 208 -14.43 7.59 0.85
C VAL A 208 -14.60 7.01 2.24
N ASN A 209 -13.51 6.96 3.00
CA ASN A 209 -13.59 6.59 4.40
C ASN A 209 -14.45 7.61 5.17
N ALA A 210 -15.52 7.14 5.82
CA ALA A 210 -16.45 7.99 6.53
C ALA A 210 -15.80 8.80 7.66
N LYS A 211 -14.78 8.24 8.35
CA LYS A 211 -14.07 8.94 9.43
C LYS A 211 -13.24 10.10 8.88
N TYR A 212 -12.64 9.93 7.71
CA TYR A 212 -11.87 10.99 7.06
C TYR A 212 -12.79 12.14 6.64
N LEU A 213 -13.93 11.82 6.04
CA LEU A 213 -14.91 12.83 5.62
C LEU A 213 -15.47 13.62 6.81
N ASP A 214 -15.84 12.92 7.88
CA ASP A 214 -16.37 13.50 9.12
C ASP A 214 -15.36 14.43 9.81
N ASN A 215 -14.12 13.96 9.99
CA ASN A 215 -13.05 14.76 10.58
C ASN A 215 -12.67 15.97 9.72
N GLY A 216 -12.75 15.86 8.39
CA GLY A 216 -12.36 16.93 7.47
C GLY A 216 -13.45 17.98 7.24
N LEU A 217 -14.72 17.59 7.24
CA LEU A 217 -15.85 18.49 6.91
C LEU A 217 -16.74 18.85 8.10
N ASN A 218 -16.56 18.20 9.26
CA ASN A 218 -17.38 18.37 10.46
C ASN A 218 -18.88 18.25 10.13
N ILE A 219 -19.31 17.05 9.77
CA ILE A 219 -20.68 16.77 9.32
C ILE A 219 -21.55 16.44 10.53
N ASP A 220 -22.57 17.27 10.77
CA ASP A 220 -23.50 17.08 11.87
C ASP A 220 -24.61 16.08 11.49
N PHE A 221 -24.30 14.78 11.59
CA PHE A 221 -25.24 13.70 11.28
C PHE A 221 -26.49 13.72 12.16
N ASN A 222 -26.41 14.22 13.39
CA ASN A 222 -27.55 14.31 14.31
C ASN A 222 -28.53 15.38 13.84
N ALA A 223 -28.04 16.58 13.51
CA ALA A 223 -28.89 17.64 12.96
C ALA A 223 -29.51 17.24 11.60
N ILE A 224 -28.82 16.44 10.79
CA ILE A 224 -29.38 15.88 9.55
C ILE A 224 -30.51 14.89 9.87
N ALA A 225 -30.30 13.94 10.79
CA ALA A 225 -31.29 12.94 11.16
C ALA A 225 -32.57 13.54 11.78
N ASN A 226 -32.41 14.63 12.53
CA ASN A 226 -33.52 15.41 13.10
C ASN A 226 -34.20 16.35 12.09
N GLY A 227 -33.73 16.39 10.83
CA GLY A 227 -34.24 17.29 9.80
C GLY A 227 -33.94 18.77 10.08
N GLU A 228 -33.01 19.09 10.98
CA GLU A 228 -32.57 20.43 11.34
C GLU A 228 -31.65 21.04 10.27
N LYS A 229 -30.84 20.21 9.61
CA LYS A 229 -29.94 20.61 8.51
C LYS A 229 -30.13 19.73 7.28
N LYS A 230 -29.88 20.32 6.12
CA LYS A 230 -29.66 19.60 4.85
C LYS A 230 -28.21 19.79 4.45
N VAL A 231 -27.54 18.69 4.14
CA VAL A 231 -26.12 18.69 3.78
C VAL A 231 -25.92 17.92 2.48
N MET A 232 -25.15 18.51 1.58
CA MET A 232 -24.65 17.90 0.36
C MET A 232 -23.12 17.89 0.41
N VAL A 233 -22.52 16.80 -0.05
CA VAL A 233 -21.07 16.72 -0.21
C VAL A 233 -20.73 16.39 -1.66
N ALA A 234 -19.83 17.17 -2.23
CA ALA A 234 -19.21 16.92 -3.52
C ALA A 234 -17.74 16.56 -3.34
N ALA A 235 -17.26 15.61 -4.14
CA ALA A 235 -15.88 15.13 -4.18
C ALA A 235 -15.32 15.30 -5.59
N TYR A 236 -14.23 16.07 -5.69
CA TYR A 236 -13.49 16.32 -6.92
C TYR A 236 -12.13 15.63 -6.83
N LYS A 237 -11.98 14.47 -7.47
CA LYS A 237 -10.69 13.78 -7.56
C LYS A 237 -9.95 14.26 -8.80
N GLN A 238 -8.84 14.97 -8.59
CA GLN A 238 -7.97 15.50 -9.64
C GLN A 238 -6.74 14.59 -9.76
N ILE A 239 -6.75 13.67 -10.72
CA ILE A 239 -5.64 12.74 -10.95
C ILE A 239 -4.65 13.41 -11.91
N PHE A 240 -3.42 13.62 -11.45
CA PHE A 240 -2.33 14.18 -12.26
C PHE A 240 -1.69 13.10 -13.12
N TYR A 241 -1.37 11.97 -12.52
CA TYR A 241 -0.80 10.80 -13.20
C TYR A 241 -1.07 9.54 -12.38
N THR A 242 -0.87 8.39 -13.00
CA THR A 242 -0.96 7.07 -12.39
C THR A 242 0.38 6.36 -12.60
N VAL A 243 0.83 5.65 -11.56
CA VAL A 243 1.97 4.74 -11.67
C VAL A 243 1.45 3.31 -11.56
N SER A 244 1.76 2.50 -12.57
CA SER A 244 1.42 1.10 -12.66
C SER A 244 2.63 0.23 -12.33
N ALA A 245 2.41 -0.88 -11.62
CA ALA A 245 3.38 -1.95 -11.47
C ALA A 245 3.11 -3.06 -12.50
N GLU A 246 4.17 -3.64 -13.05
CA GLU A 246 4.06 -4.81 -13.92
C GLU A 246 3.41 -5.98 -13.17
N LEU A 247 2.44 -6.62 -13.81
CA LEU A 247 1.76 -7.77 -13.23
C LEU A 247 2.66 -9.01 -13.37
N PRO A 248 2.83 -9.80 -12.30
CA PRO A 248 3.60 -11.04 -12.38
C PRO A 248 2.85 -12.10 -13.20
N ASN A 249 3.57 -12.99 -13.88
CA ASN A 249 2.95 -14.15 -14.53
C ASN A 249 2.49 -15.18 -13.49
N ASN A 250 3.29 -15.37 -12.45
CA ASN A 250 3.00 -16.23 -11.30
C ASN A 250 3.25 -15.49 -9.98
N PRO A 251 2.53 -15.80 -8.89
CA PRO A 251 2.76 -15.16 -7.59
C PRO A 251 4.23 -15.20 -7.11
N SER A 252 4.95 -16.29 -7.40
CA SER A 252 6.37 -16.46 -7.08
C SER A 252 7.31 -15.48 -7.81
N ASP A 253 6.86 -14.79 -8.87
CA ASP A 253 7.63 -13.75 -9.56
C ASP A 253 7.75 -12.46 -8.73
N LEU A 254 6.92 -12.28 -7.69
CA LEU A 254 7.02 -11.15 -6.79
C LEU A 254 8.06 -11.34 -5.68
N PHE A 255 8.37 -12.57 -5.31
CA PHE A 255 9.14 -12.91 -4.12
C PHE A 255 10.52 -13.45 -4.47
N ASP A 256 11.51 -13.12 -3.65
CA ASP A 256 12.86 -13.68 -3.78
C ASP A 256 12.83 -15.20 -3.60
N ASN A 257 13.77 -15.89 -4.25
CA ASN A 257 13.85 -17.35 -4.24
C ASN A 257 14.02 -17.96 -2.83
N SER A 258 14.45 -17.17 -1.84
CA SER A 258 14.54 -17.62 -0.44
C SER A 258 13.19 -17.65 0.29
N VAL A 259 12.15 -16.99 -0.24
CA VAL A 259 10.84 -16.88 0.43
C VAL A 259 10.07 -18.18 0.25
N THR A 260 9.42 -18.64 1.32
CA THR A 260 8.59 -19.85 1.31
C THR A 260 7.12 -19.50 1.52
N PHE A 261 6.21 -20.34 1.06
CA PHE A 261 4.78 -20.16 1.36
C PHE A 261 4.50 -20.20 2.88
N SER A 262 5.23 -21.02 3.64
CA SER A 262 5.13 -21.05 5.11
C SER A 262 5.46 -19.70 5.76
N GLU A 263 6.46 -18.99 5.22
CA GLU A 263 6.77 -17.62 5.66
C GLU A 263 5.59 -16.67 5.40
N LEU A 264 4.97 -16.74 4.21
CA LEU A 264 3.82 -15.91 3.85
C LEU A 264 2.61 -16.21 4.76
N THR A 265 2.34 -17.48 5.03
CA THR A 265 1.29 -17.91 5.96
C THR A 265 1.54 -17.39 7.37
N ARG A 266 2.78 -17.49 7.87
CA ARG A 266 3.19 -16.93 9.17
C ARG A 266 3.00 -15.41 9.24
N LYS A 267 3.08 -14.73 8.10
CA LYS A 267 2.85 -13.28 7.95
C LYS A 267 1.38 -12.91 7.67
N GLY A 268 0.47 -13.88 7.69
CA GLY A 268 -0.98 -13.65 7.68
C GLY A 268 -1.70 -14.10 6.41
N VAL A 269 -1.00 -14.61 5.40
CA VAL A 269 -1.67 -15.17 4.20
C VAL A 269 -2.55 -16.34 4.60
N SER A 270 -3.84 -16.24 4.28
CA SER A 270 -4.83 -17.28 4.59
C SER A 270 -6.08 -17.11 3.71
N ASN A 271 -7.04 -18.04 3.82
CA ASN A 271 -8.36 -17.91 3.17
C ASN A 271 -9.12 -16.65 3.62
N ALA A 272 -8.89 -16.19 4.86
CA ALA A 272 -9.52 -15.00 5.42
C ALA A 272 -8.71 -13.71 5.18
N ALA A 273 -7.53 -13.83 4.58
CA ALA A 273 -6.64 -12.73 4.28
C ALA A 273 -5.75 -13.09 3.07
N PRO A 274 -6.33 -13.29 1.87
CA PRO A 274 -5.55 -13.60 0.68
C PRO A 274 -4.65 -12.42 0.30
N PRO A 275 -3.46 -12.70 -0.28
CA PRO A 275 -2.54 -11.64 -0.68
C PRO A 275 -3.05 -10.91 -1.92
N VAL A 276 -2.88 -9.60 -1.96
CA VAL A 276 -3.18 -8.73 -3.11
C VAL A 276 -2.00 -7.84 -3.41
N MET A 277 -1.82 -7.48 -4.68
CA MET A 277 -0.77 -6.54 -5.11
C MET A 277 -1.40 -5.22 -5.56
N VAL A 278 -0.80 -4.10 -5.14
CA VAL A 278 -1.14 -2.78 -5.65
C VAL A 278 -0.65 -2.66 -7.09
N SER A 279 -1.56 -2.81 -8.05
CA SER A 279 -1.23 -2.74 -9.48
C SER A 279 -1.10 -1.30 -9.98
N HIS A 280 -1.87 -0.37 -9.41
CA HIS A 280 -1.94 1.03 -9.84
C HIS A 280 -2.06 1.94 -8.61
N VAL A 281 -1.40 3.10 -8.66
CA VAL A 281 -1.61 4.19 -7.71
C VAL A 281 -1.83 5.48 -8.48
N ALA A 282 -2.96 6.13 -8.24
CA ALA A 282 -3.27 7.44 -8.79
C ALA A 282 -2.71 8.54 -7.87
N TYR A 283 -1.92 9.44 -8.44
CA TYR A 283 -1.34 10.59 -7.76
C TYR A 283 -2.05 11.87 -8.19
N GLY A 284 -2.34 12.73 -7.22
CA GLY A 284 -3.20 13.88 -7.46
C GLY A 284 -3.65 14.55 -6.18
N ARG A 285 -4.84 15.13 -6.21
CA ARG A 285 -5.50 15.65 -5.00
C ARG A 285 -7.01 15.41 -5.06
N THR A 286 -7.63 15.38 -3.89
CA THR A 286 -9.08 15.36 -3.78
C THR A 286 -9.56 16.60 -3.05
N ILE A 287 -10.54 17.29 -3.62
CA ILE A 287 -11.19 18.44 -2.99
C ILE A 287 -12.59 17.99 -2.58
N TYR A 288 -12.91 18.13 -1.29
CA TYR A 288 -14.24 17.90 -0.78
C TYR A 288 -14.93 19.24 -0.50
N VAL A 289 -16.16 19.39 -0.96
CA VAL A 289 -16.98 20.58 -0.76
C VAL A 289 -18.23 20.19 0.01
N LYS A 290 -18.48 20.84 1.15
CA LYS A 290 -19.71 20.71 1.94
C LYS A 290 -20.62 21.91 1.66
N LEU A 291 -21.84 21.65 1.22
CA LEU A 291 -22.92 22.63 1.20
C LEU A 291 -23.88 22.30 2.34
N GLU A 292 -24.14 23.26 3.21
CA GLU A 292 -24.97 23.07 4.41
C GLU A 292 -25.98 24.20 4.54
N THR A 293 -27.23 23.86 4.83
CA THR A 293 -28.29 24.85 5.08
C THR A 293 -29.28 24.37 6.13
N THR A 294 -29.90 25.33 6.82
CA THR A 294 -31.02 25.12 7.75
C THR A 294 -32.37 25.30 7.07
N SER A 295 -32.38 25.67 5.79
CA SER A 295 -33.61 25.83 4.99
C SER A 295 -34.44 24.54 4.97
N LYS A 296 -35.76 24.72 5.03
CA LYS A 296 -36.76 23.64 4.96
C LYS A 296 -37.42 23.54 3.57
N SER A 297 -36.92 24.29 2.59
CA SER A 297 -37.45 24.20 1.22
C SER A 297 -37.24 22.80 0.66
N LYS A 298 -38.21 22.31 -0.11
CA LYS A 298 -38.09 21.07 -0.88
C LYS A 298 -37.12 21.18 -2.08
N ASP A 299 -36.77 22.40 -2.48
CA ASP A 299 -35.89 22.67 -3.63
C ASP A 299 -34.39 22.67 -3.27
N VAL A 300 -34.08 22.46 -1.98
CA VAL A 300 -32.73 22.16 -1.48
C VAL A 300 -32.54 20.65 -1.49
#